data_AF-A0A7H8T0A6-F1
#
_entry.id   AF-A0A7H8T0A6-F1
#
_cell.length_a   1.000
_cell.length_b   1.000
_cell.length_c   1.000
_cell.angle_alpha   90.00
_cell.angle_beta   90.00
_cell.angle_gamma   90.00
#
_symmetry.space_group_name_H-M   'P 1'
#
loop_
_entity.id
_entity.type
_entity.pdbx_description
1 polymer ?
#
loop_
_entity_poly.entity_id
_entity_poly.type
_entity_poly.pdbx_seq_one_letter_code
_entity_poly.pdbx_strand_id
1 'polypeptide(L)'
;MTERTIDRAAADTLRQARDAVAREAWAEAYRLLDGLDTACLTADDCAAFADAAWWTSRIEESIVHRMRAYAGYVAAGTARRAGHMAWLLFYEHQMAGRAALAAGWLRRARRQLHDQPECVEQCYLAWVDTEDAQRRGAFDEAMTAARHMAAIARRGGSPDLLAMGVQAQSGVLVAQGRVGEGLDLLDEAMCAAMAGELSSFFTGWVYCLGLQQSMACVDLERAAEWTDAAMRWCAAMPAENNFRGLCRVHRVQVLELRGSWSEALAEAERTCAELLPYERRTAAEAVYLVGQIQRRRGELTAAEESYDRAHELGRDPQPGLALLRLAQGKADASAAALRLALADAAEAGGLDRCCLLAAQVEVGLALGRTPEARTAAERLRALAGDWQRRCGSQATPLHASAAAAAGAVAFAARDLDRALPRLRRALTLWLELRVPYEAAQVRMTLAAADRAAGDTEGARMELRAAEQEYRRLGAAPDARRAAALLADVRRRRPGGLTEREIQVLRLVAAGRTNRAVAAELVISEHTVARHLNNIFAKLDVSSRAAATAYAFRHGLA
;
A
#
# COMPACT_ATOMS: atom_id res chain seq x y z
N MET A 1 28.62 5.81 -53.80
CA MET A 1 28.54 4.56 -53.01
C MET A 1 27.64 3.60 -53.75
N THR A 2 28.16 2.46 -54.19
CA THR A 2 27.45 1.44 -54.97
C THR A 2 26.38 0.72 -54.13
N GLU A 3 25.30 0.28 -54.76
CA GLU A 3 24.18 -0.52 -54.19
C GLU A 3 24.68 -1.69 -53.30
N ARG A 4 25.77 -2.37 -53.71
CA ARG A 4 26.46 -3.42 -52.94
C ARG A 4 27.03 -2.98 -51.58
N THR A 5 27.37 -1.70 -51.43
CA THR A 5 27.93 -1.15 -50.18
C THR A 5 26.83 -0.84 -49.18
N ILE A 6 25.65 -0.42 -49.68
CA ILE A 6 24.45 -0.16 -48.87
C ILE A 6 23.89 -1.48 -48.32
N ASP A 7 23.83 -2.52 -49.15
CA ASP A 7 23.36 -3.87 -48.77
C ASP A 7 24.27 -4.52 -47.71
N ARG A 8 25.59 -4.36 -47.81
CA ARG A 8 26.55 -4.86 -46.82
C ARG A 8 26.44 -4.14 -45.47
N ALA A 9 26.27 -2.82 -45.48
CA ALA A 9 26.11 -2.04 -44.25
C ALA A 9 24.81 -2.41 -43.51
N ALA A 10 23.71 -2.61 -44.24
CA ALA A 10 22.44 -3.08 -43.66
C ALA A 10 22.56 -4.47 -43.03
N ALA A 11 23.26 -5.40 -43.69
CA ALA A 11 23.52 -6.74 -43.15
C ALA A 11 24.41 -6.72 -41.89
N ASP A 12 25.40 -5.82 -41.83
CA ASP A 12 26.23 -5.60 -40.64
C ASP A 12 25.39 -5.04 -39.47
N THR A 13 24.56 -4.03 -39.72
CA THR A 13 23.64 -3.47 -38.72
C THR A 13 22.65 -4.51 -38.20
N LEU A 14 22.07 -5.34 -39.08
CA LEU A 14 21.14 -6.40 -38.67
C LEU A 14 21.81 -7.46 -37.78
N ARG A 15 23.06 -7.82 -38.06
CA ARG A 15 23.84 -8.71 -37.19
C ARG A 15 24.08 -8.07 -35.82
N GLN A 16 24.45 -6.79 -35.78
CA GLN A 16 24.61 -6.06 -34.51
C GLN A 16 23.30 -5.98 -33.73
N ALA A 17 22.17 -5.78 -34.41
CA ALA A 17 20.86 -5.78 -33.79
C ALA A 17 20.53 -7.14 -33.15
N ARG A 18 20.79 -8.25 -33.86
CA ARG A 18 20.60 -9.61 -33.33
C ARG A 18 21.50 -9.89 -32.12
N ASP A 19 22.74 -9.44 -32.16
CA ASP A 19 23.66 -9.56 -31.02
C ASP A 19 23.19 -8.73 -29.81
N ALA A 20 22.63 -7.53 -30.05
CA ALA A 20 22.03 -6.70 -29.01
C ALA A 20 20.81 -7.38 -28.39
N VAL A 21 19.94 -7.99 -29.19
CA VAL A 21 18.78 -8.79 -28.73
C VAL A 21 19.23 -9.97 -27.88
N ALA A 22 20.26 -10.71 -28.33
CA ALA A 22 20.77 -11.89 -27.61
C ALA A 22 21.35 -11.55 -26.22
N ARG A 23 21.83 -10.31 -26.03
CA ARG A 23 22.28 -9.79 -24.73
C ARG A 23 21.23 -8.95 -24.01
N GLU A 24 19.99 -8.92 -24.51
CA GLU A 24 18.88 -8.12 -23.98
C GLU A 24 19.19 -6.61 -23.89
N ALA A 25 20.04 -6.09 -24.77
CA ALA A 25 20.35 -4.68 -24.90
C ALA A 25 19.25 -3.96 -25.71
N TRP A 26 18.02 -3.93 -25.17
CA TRP A 26 16.81 -3.57 -25.91
C TRP A 26 16.82 -2.16 -26.52
N ALA A 27 17.37 -1.16 -25.82
CA ALA A 27 17.49 0.19 -26.36
C ALA A 27 18.46 0.27 -27.55
N GLU A 28 19.55 -0.50 -27.50
CA GLU A 28 20.50 -0.63 -28.61
C GLU A 28 19.85 -1.36 -29.78
N ALA A 29 19.18 -2.49 -29.51
CA ALA A 29 18.45 -3.26 -30.52
C ALA A 29 17.39 -2.42 -31.23
N TYR A 30 16.58 -1.66 -30.48
CA TYR A 30 15.57 -0.78 -31.05
C TYR A 30 16.19 0.23 -32.01
N ARG A 31 17.23 0.96 -31.58
CA ARG A 31 17.91 1.97 -32.41
C ARG A 31 18.52 1.36 -33.68
N LEU A 32 19.06 0.14 -33.60
CA LEU A 32 19.65 -0.53 -34.76
C LEU A 32 18.57 -1.03 -35.74
N LEU A 33 17.44 -1.53 -35.24
CA LEU A 33 16.34 -2.05 -36.07
C LEU A 33 15.49 -0.94 -36.70
N ASP A 34 15.27 0.17 -35.99
CA ASP A 34 14.53 1.34 -36.48
C ASP A 34 15.17 2.00 -37.70
N GLY A 35 16.50 1.91 -37.81
CA GLY A 35 17.24 2.42 -38.97
C GLY A 35 17.20 1.53 -40.21
N LEU A 36 16.58 0.35 -40.16
CA LEU A 36 16.55 -0.62 -41.27
C LEU A 36 15.22 -0.55 -42.03
N ASP A 37 15.29 -0.81 -43.34
CA ASP A 37 14.07 -1.03 -44.12
C ASP A 37 13.40 -2.32 -43.64
N THR A 38 12.17 -2.17 -43.18
CA THR A 38 11.37 -3.28 -42.68
C THR A 38 11.08 -4.36 -43.72
N ALA A 39 11.18 -4.07 -45.02
CA ALA A 39 11.08 -5.08 -46.08
C ALA A 39 12.24 -6.10 -46.06
N CYS A 40 13.38 -5.74 -45.46
CA CYS A 40 14.55 -6.60 -45.32
C CYS A 40 14.53 -7.47 -44.05
N LEU A 41 13.56 -7.27 -43.16
CA LEU A 41 13.48 -7.97 -41.88
C LEU A 41 12.75 -9.30 -42.03
N THR A 42 13.32 -10.35 -41.44
CA THR A 42 12.64 -11.65 -41.32
C THR A 42 11.53 -11.59 -40.26
N ALA A 43 10.74 -12.66 -40.15
CA ALA A 43 9.76 -12.79 -39.07
C ALA A 43 10.41 -12.74 -37.68
N ASP A 44 11.59 -13.36 -37.52
CA ASP A 44 12.37 -13.35 -36.28
C ASP A 44 12.88 -11.94 -35.96
N ASP A 45 13.35 -11.21 -36.97
CA ASP A 45 13.80 -9.82 -36.80
C ASP A 45 12.64 -8.88 -36.44
N CYS A 46 11.46 -9.10 -37.03
CA CYS A 46 10.25 -8.36 -36.66
C CYS A 46 9.82 -8.67 -35.21
N ALA A 47 9.95 -9.92 -34.76
CA ALA A 47 9.65 -10.29 -33.38
C ALA A 47 10.63 -9.62 -32.40
N ALA A 48 11.93 -9.64 -32.73
CA ALA A 48 12.95 -8.95 -31.96
C ALA A 48 12.75 -7.43 -31.91
N PHE A 49 12.33 -6.82 -33.02
CA PHE A 49 12.04 -5.39 -33.08
C PHE A 49 10.81 -5.05 -32.22
N ALA A 50 9.79 -5.88 -32.26
CA ALA A 50 8.65 -5.75 -31.36
C ALA A 50 9.06 -5.79 -29.89
N ASP A 51 9.89 -6.76 -29.49
CA ASP A 51 10.35 -6.87 -28.10
C ASP A 51 11.18 -5.64 -27.70
N ALA A 52 12.08 -5.17 -28.57
CA ALA A 52 12.86 -3.95 -28.31
C ALA A 52 11.98 -2.69 -28.20
N ALA A 53 10.96 -2.56 -29.05
CA ALA A 53 9.97 -1.49 -28.95
C ALA A 53 9.15 -1.60 -27.65
N TRP A 54 8.73 -2.81 -27.28
CA TRP A 54 8.02 -3.06 -26.03
C TRP A 54 8.86 -2.64 -24.83
N TRP A 55 10.08 -3.18 -24.67
CA TRP A 55 10.98 -2.87 -23.54
C TRP A 55 11.30 -1.38 -23.40
N THR A 56 11.30 -0.64 -24.51
CA THR A 56 11.53 0.80 -24.54
C THR A 56 10.24 1.63 -24.51
N SER A 57 9.14 1.04 -24.04
CA SER A 57 7.83 1.67 -23.81
C SER A 57 7.11 2.21 -25.06
N ARG A 58 7.41 1.65 -26.24
CA ARG A 58 6.77 2.00 -27.52
C ARG A 58 5.75 0.93 -27.91
N ILE A 59 4.66 0.87 -27.13
CA ILE A 59 3.67 -0.22 -27.23
C ILE A 59 2.98 -0.27 -28.61
N GLU A 60 2.61 0.87 -29.21
CA GLU A 60 1.97 0.84 -30.54
C GLU A 60 2.91 0.32 -31.63
N GLU A 61 4.20 0.64 -31.56
CA GLU A 61 5.21 0.12 -32.48
C GLU A 61 5.43 -1.39 -32.25
N SER A 62 5.48 -1.83 -30.99
CA SER A 62 5.50 -3.26 -30.65
C SER A 62 4.37 -4.02 -31.35
N ILE A 63 3.12 -3.55 -31.22
CA ILE A 63 1.95 -4.17 -31.85
C ILE A 63 2.15 -4.29 -33.37
N VAL A 64 2.60 -3.23 -34.04
CA VAL A 64 2.84 -3.23 -35.50
C VAL A 64 3.87 -4.29 -35.89
N HIS A 65 4.99 -4.36 -35.18
CA HIS A 65 6.06 -5.32 -35.47
C HIS A 65 5.66 -6.77 -35.11
N ARG A 66 4.89 -6.99 -34.03
CA ARG A 66 4.33 -8.31 -33.68
C ARG A 66 3.33 -8.80 -34.72
N MET A 67 2.52 -7.91 -35.29
CA MET A 67 1.62 -8.26 -36.39
C MET A 67 2.38 -8.74 -37.64
N ARG A 68 3.51 -8.08 -37.97
CA ARG A 68 4.37 -8.48 -39.09
C ARG A 68 5.05 -9.82 -38.82
N ALA A 69 5.61 -10.02 -37.62
CA ALA A 69 6.19 -11.29 -37.20
C ALA A 69 5.16 -12.43 -37.28
N TYR A 70 3.95 -12.21 -36.75
CA TYR A 70 2.84 -13.15 -36.87
C TYR A 70 2.55 -13.52 -38.34
N ALA A 71 2.42 -12.53 -39.22
CA ALA A 71 2.14 -12.77 -40.63
C ALA A 71 3.25 -13.58 -41.31
N GLY A 72 4.51 -13.27 -41.02
CA GLY A 72 5.67 -14.00 -41.49
C GLY A 72 5.69 -15.46 -41.02
N TYR A 73 5.41 -15.72 -39.74
CA TYR A 73 5.33 -17.08 -39.21
C TYR A 73 4.17 -17.89 -39.78
N VAL A 74 3.03 -17.26 -40.06
CA VAL A 74 1.91 -17.93 -40.75
C VAL A 74 2.32 -18.31 -42.17
N ALA A 75 2.95 -17.40 -42.90
CA ALA A 75 3.42 -17.67 -44.26
C ALA A 75 4.48 -18.78 -44.31
N ALA A 76 5.34 -18.86 -43.29
CA ALA A 76 6.37 -19.89 -43.14
C ALA A 76 5.84 -21.23 -42.59
N GLY A 77 4.56 -21.33 -42.22
CA GLY A 77 3.98 -22.54 -41.62
C GLY A 77 4.47 -22.86 -40.21
N THR A 78 5.13 -21.92 -39.52
CA THR A 78 5.65 -22.10 -38.16
C THR A 78 4.56 -21.80 -37.13
N ALA A 79 3.59 -22.70 -37.03
CA ALA A 79 2.37 -22.52 -36.24
C ALA A 79 2.61 -22.18 -34.76
N ARG A 80 3.62 -22.82 -34.12
CA ARG A 80 3.98 -22.54 -32.71
C ARG A 80 4.38 -21.08 -32.48
N ARG A 81 5.33 -20.56 -33.29
CA ARG A 81 5.77 -19.15 -33.23
C ARG A 81 4.64 -18.19 -33.58
N ALA A 82 3.81 -18.51 -34.57
CA ALA A 82 2.63 -17.71 -34.91
C ALA A 82 1.62 -17.67 -33.74
N GLY A 83 1.41 -18.80 -33.07
CA GLY A 83 0.56 -18.90 -31.88
C GLY A 83 1.05 -18.02 -30.74
N HIS A 84 2.35 -18.06 -30.46
CA HIS A 84 2.97 -17.21 -29.44
C HIS A 84 2.84 -15.71 -29.75
N MET A 85 3.14 -15.27 -30.97
CA MET A 85 2.96 -13.86 -31.37
C MET A 85 1.50 -13.42 -31.27
N ALA A 86 0.55 -14.29 -31.64
CA ALA A 86 -0.87 -13.98 -31.49
C ALA A 86 -1.30 -13.85 -30.03
N TRP A 87 -0.72 -14.64 -29.12
CA TRP A 87 -0.98 -14.49 -27.69
C TRP A 87 -0.40 -13.19 -27.13
N LEU A 88 0.82 -12.83 -27.51
CA LEU A 88 1.46 -11.58 -27.13
C LEU A 88 0.65 -10.35 -27.59
N LEU A 89 0.11 -10.38 -28.81
CA LEU A 89 -0.82 -9.36 -29.32
C LEU A 89 -2.13 -9.32 -28.52
N PHE A 90 -2.67 -10.48 -28.14
CA PHE A 90 -3.82 -10.55 -27.22
C PHE A 90 -3.51 -9.83 -25.91
N TYR A 91 -2.35 -10.13 -25.30
CA TYR A 91 -1.95 -9.59 -24.01
C TYR A 91 -1.76 -8.06 -24.06
N GLU A 92 -1.05 -7.54 -25.06
CA GLU A 92 -0.86 -6.08 -25.20
C GLU A 92 -2.18 -5.34 -25.44
N HIS A 93 -3.06 -5.88 -26.29
CA HIS A 93 -4.39 -5.29 -26.49
C HIS A 93 -5.26 -5.37 -25.24
N GLN A 94 -5.12 -6.41 -24.42
CA GLN A 94 -5.82 -6.54 -23.15
C GLN A 94 -5.36 -5.46 -22.16
N MET A 95 -4.04 -5.23 -22.04
CA MET A 95 -3.47 -4.16 -21.21
C MET A 95 -3.96 -2.78 -21.67
N ALA A 96 -3.98 -2.54 -22.98
CA ALA A 96 -4.50 -1.31 -23.58
C ALA A 96 -6.04 -1.15 -23.50
N GLY A 97 -6.77 -2.10 -22.88
CA GLY A 97 -8.23 -2.04 -22.73
C GLY A 97 -9.03 -2.29 -24.02
N ARG A 98 -8.40 -2.83 -25.07
CA ARG A 98 -8.99 -3.04 -26.40
C ARG A 98 -9.64 -4.43 -26.50
N ALA A 99 -10.71 -4.64 -25.74
CA ALA A 99 -11.33 -5.96 -25.55
C ALA A 99 -11.65 -6.73 -26.85
N ALA A 100 -12.20 -6.06 -27.87
CA ALA A 100 -12.55 -6.70 -29.13
C ALA A 100 -11.31 -7.20 -29.90
N LEU A 101 -10.24 -6.40 -29.94
CA LEU A 101 -8.98 -6.77 -30.59
C LEU A 101 -8.29 -7.90 -29.84
N ALA A 102 -8.25 -7.82 -28.50
CA ALA A 102 -7.70 -8.88 -27.65
C ALA A 102 -8.41 -10.22 -27.92
N ALA A 103 -9.75 -10.25 -27.87
CA ALA A 103 -10.53 -11.46 -28.15
C ALA A 103 -10.28 -12.01 -29.56
N GLY A 104 -10.11 -11.13 -30.56
CA GLY A 104 -9.76 -11.52 -31.91
C GLY A 104 -8.41 -12.24 -31.99
N TRP A 105 -7.37 -11.68 -31.38
CA TRP A 105 -6.03 -12.27 -31.36
C TRP A 105 -5.95 -13.57 -30.56
N LEU A 106 -6.64 -13.66 -29.43
CA LEU A 106 -6.73 -14.90 -28.65
C LEU A 106 -7.32 -16.05 -29.47
N ARG A 107 -8.38 -15.81 -30.26
CA ARG A 107 -8.94 -16.81 -31.16
C ARG A 107 -7.93 -17.27 -32.22
N ARG A 108 -7.07 -16.37 -32.71
CA ARG A 108 -5.98 -16.74 -33.65
C ARG A 108 -4.92 -17.58 -32.95
N ALA A 109 -4.52 -17.23 -31.73
CA ALA A 109 -3.56 -18.00 -30.95
C ALA A 109 -4.05 -19.44 -30.72
N ARG A 110 -5.32 -19.59 -30.29
CA ARG A 110 -5.95 -20.92 -30.13
C ARG A 110 -5.95 -21.72 -31.42
N ARG A 111 -6.31 -21.11 -32.55
CA ARG A 111 -6.33 -21.80 -33.84
C ARG A 111 -4.94 -22.27 -34.27
N GLN A 112 -3.89 -21.47 -34.06
CA GLN A 112 -2.52 -21.86 -34.43
C GLN A 112 -1.99 -23.03 -33.59
N LEU A 113 -2.39 -23.10 -32.32
CA LEU A 113 -1.87 -24.10 -31.37
C LEU A 113 -2.75 -25.34 -31.22
N HIS A 114 -3.98 -25.33 -31.77
CA HIS A 114 -4.97 -26.41 -31.63
C HIS A 114 -4.46 -27.77 -32.17
N ASP A 115 -3.91 -27.79 -33.39
CA ASP A 115 -3.46 -29.01 -34.05
C ASP A 115 -1.99 -29.35 -33.76
N GLN A 116 -1.34 -28.60 -32.87
CA GLN A 116 0.07 -28.84 -32.53
C GLN A 116 0.19 -29.94 -31.47
N PRO A 117 1.16 -30.86 -31.62
CA PRO A 117 1.59 -31.71 -30.50
C PRO A 117 1.97 -30.84 -29.30
N GLU A 118 1.88 -31.44 -28.10
CA GLU A 118 2.19 -30.75 -26.85
C GLU A 118 3.46 -29.90 -26.95
N CYS A 119 3.34 -28.61 -26.63
CA CYS A 119 4.44 -27.65 -26.71
C CYS A 119 4.29 -26.55 -25.67
N VAL A 120 5.42 -25.91 -25.33
CA VAL A 120 5.48 -24.88 -24.30
C VAL A 120 4.62 -23.66 -24.61
N GLU A 121 4.37 -23.36 -25.89
CA GLU A 121 3.50 -22.24 -26.28
C GLU A 121 2.03 -22.46 -25.88
N GLN A 122 1.60 -23.69 -25.62
CA GLN A 122 0.26 -23.97 -25.10
C GLN A 122 0.09 -23.51 -23.64
N CYS A 123 1.18 -23.32 -22.89
CA CYS A 123 1.14 -22.74 -21.54
C CYS A 123 0.48 -21.35 -21.53
N TYR A 124 0.69 -20.55 -22.57
CA TYR A 124 0.09 -19.23 -22.70
C TYR A 124 -1.45 -19.29 -22.79
N LEU A 125 -1.99 -20.30 -23.49
CA LEU A 125 -3.43 -20.52 -23.56
C LEU A 125 -3.98 -21.04 -22.23
N ALA A 126 -3.28 -21.99 -21.60
CA ALA A 126 -3.65 -22.50 -20.29
C ALA A 126 -3.66 -21.41 -19.20
N TRP A 127 -2.76 -20.42 -19.28
CA TRP A 127 -2.81 -19.24 -18.42
C TRP A 127 -4.09 -18.42 -18.65
N VAL A 128 -4.48 -18.19 -19.91
CA VAL A 128 -5.73 -17.47 -20.22
C VAL A 128 -6.96 -18.24 -19.72
N ASP A 129 -6.95 -19.56 -19.87
CA ASP A 129 -8.02 -20.43 -19.38
C ASP A 129 -8.11 -20.39 -17.85
N THR A 130 -6.96 -20.34 -17.16
CA THR A 130 -6.89 -20.15 -15.71
C THR A 130 -7.52 -18.84 -15.29
N GLU A 131 -7.10 -17.73 -15.89
CA GLU A 131 -7.60 -16.38 -15.59
C GLU A 131 -9.10 -16.25 -15.86
N ASP A 132 -9.59 -16.83 -16.96
CA ASP A 132 -11.02 -16.81 -17.30
C ASP A 132 -11.87 -17.63 -16.33
N ALA A 133 -11.45 -18.87 -16.04
CA ALA A 133 -12.12 -19.72 -15.08
C ALA A 133 -12.13 -19.09 -13.68
N GLN A 134 -11.03 -18.46 -13.27
CA GLN A 134 -10.95 -17.71 -12.00
C GLN A 134 -11.94 -16.54 -11.97
N ARG A 135 -12.03 -15.73 -13.04
CA ARG A 135 -13.01 -14.63 -13.13
C ARG A 135 -14.46 -15.11 -13.05
N ARG A 136 -14.76 -16.29 -13.59
CA ARG A 136 -16.09 -16.93 -13.50
C ARG A 136 -16.36 -17.60 -12.14
N GLY A 137 -15.37 -17.65 -11.24
CA GLY A 137 -15.45 -18.38 -9.97
C GLY A 137 -15.36 -19.90 -10.12
N ALA A 138 -15.01 -20.43 -11.30
CA ALA A 138 -14.82 -21.84 -11.58
C ALA A 138 -13.43 -22.29 -11.12
N PHE A 139 -13.18 -22.25 -9.80
CA PHE A 139 -11.82 -22.38 -9.28
C PHE A 139 -11.18 -23.76 -9.49
N ASP A 140 -11.97 -24.83 -9.55
CA ASP A 140 -11.44 -26.19 -9.85
C ASP A 140 -10.97 -26.29 -11.30
N GLU A 141 -11.71 -25.67 -12.23
CA GLU A 141 -11.33 -25.54 -13.64
C GLU A 141 -10.05 -24.70 -13.76
N ALA A 142 -9.99 -23.57 -13.04
CA ALA A 142 -8.82 -22.69 -13.00
C ALA A 142 -7.57 -23.41 -12.46
N MET A 143 -7.70 -24.11 -11.33
CA MET A 143 -6.60 -24.87 -10.73
C MET A 143 -6.14 -26.01 -11.65
N THR A 144 -7.06 -26.66 -12.35
CA THR A 144 -6.72 -27.71 -13.33
C THR A 144 -5.92 -27.13 -14.48
N ALA A 145 -6.35 -26.00 -15.05
CA ALA A 145 -5.62 -25.31 -16.12
C ALA A 145 -4.23 -24.84 -15.67
N ALA A 146 -4.11 -24.26 -14.46
CA ALA A 146 -2.84 -23.79 -13.91
C ALA A 146 -1.84 -24.94 -13.65
N ARG A 147 -2.31 -26.08 -13.13
CA ARG A 147 -1.47 -27.28 -12.96
C ARG A 147 -1.07 -27.90 -14.28
N HIS A 148 -1.99 -27.90 -15.26
CA HIS A 148 -1.70 -28.37 -16.61
C HIS A 148 -0.59 -27.52 -17.26
N MET A 149 -0.68 -26.19 -17.12
CA MET A 149 0.36 -25.25 -17.55
C MET A 149 1.72 -25.59 -16.93
N ALA A 150 1.80 -25.74 -15.61
CA ALA A 150 3.05 -26.07 -14.92
C ALA A 150 3.61 -27.44 -15.33
N ALA A 151 2.73 -28.41 -15.64
CA ALA A 151 3.14 -29.72 -16.09
C ALA A 151 3.75 -29.69 -17.51
N ILE A 152 3.15 -28.93 -18.44
CA ILE A 152 3.72 -28.70 -19.78
C ILE A 152 5.07 -27.99 -19.64
N ALA A 153 5.15 -26.91 -18.85
CA ALA A 153 6.38 -26.14 -18.66
C ALA A 153 7.52 -27.00 -18.13
N ARG A 154 7.24 -27.88 -17.15
CA ARG A 154 8.23 -28.81 -16.57
C ARG A 154 8.72 -29.82 -17.60
N ARG A 155 7.83 -30.43 -18.39
CA ARG A 155 8.22 -31.38 -19.45
C ARG A 155 9.00 -30.70 -20.58
N GLY A 156 8.63 -29.48 -20.92
CA GLY A 156 9.30 -28.66 -21.93
C GLY A 156 10.60 -27.99 -21.45
N GLY A 157 10.94 -28.10 -20.16
CA GLY A 157 12.16 -27.52 -19.59
C GLY A 157 12.19 -25.99 -19.57
N SER A 158 11.03 -25.33 -19.44
CA SER A 158 10.94 -23.86 -19.38
C SER A 158 10.78 -23.37 -17.93
N PRO A 159 11.83 -22.80 -17.30
CA PRO A 159 11.72 -22.23 -15.95
C PRO A 159 10.77 -21.02 -15.94
N ASP A 160 10.82 -20.19 -16.97
CA ASP A 160 9.94 -19.04 -17.19
C ASP A 160 8.44 -19.40 -17.07
N LEU A 161 8.00 -20.38 -17.86
CA LEU A 161 6.59 -20.80 -17.88
C LEU A 161 6.22 -21.63 -16.66
N LEU A 162 7.20 -22.28 -16.02
CA LEU A 162 6.97 -22.99 -14.78
C LEU A 162 6.67 -21.99 -13.65
N ALA A 163 7.49 -20.94 -13.50
CA ALA A 163 7.26 -19.88 -12.52
C ALA A 163 5.90 -19.19 -12.76
N MET A 164 5.58 -18.88 -14.02
CA MET A 164 4.28 -18.32 -14.39
C MET A 164 3.11 -19.26 -14.03
N GLY A 165 3.27 -20.57 -14.21
CA GLY A 165 2.26 -21.58 -13.84
C GLY A 165 2.13 -21.78 -12.33
N VAL A 166 3.23 -21.70 -11.57
CA VAL A 166 3.21 -21.72 -10.09
C VAL A 166 2.48 -20.50 -9.56
N GLN A 167 2.76 -19.32 -10.11
CA GLN A 167 2.09 -18.08 -9.73
C GLN A 167 0.61 -18.07 -10.13
N ALA A 168 0.24 -18.67 -11.26
CA ALA A 168 -1.16 -18.84 -11.64
C ALA A 168 -1.91 -19.71 -10.60
N GLN A 169 -1.28 -20.79 -10.10
CA GLN A 169 -1.84 -21.60 -9.01
C GLN A 169 -1.98 -20.79 -7.71
N SER A 170 -0.99 -19.96 -7.37
CA SER A 170 -1.07 -19.02 -6.25
C SER A 170 -2.30 -18.11 -6.36
N GLY A 171 -2.51 -17.49 -7.53
CA GLY A 171 -3.66 -16.62 -7.79
C GLY A 171 -5.00 -17.32 -7.56
N VAL A 172 -5.14 -18.56 -8.02
CA VAL A 172 -6.36 -19.35 -7.82
C VAL A 172 -6.59 -19.65 -6.34
N LEU A 173 -5.55 -20.04 -5.59
CA LEU A 173 -5.64 -20.30 -4.15
C LEU A 173 -6.04 -19.05 -3.36
N VAL A 174 -5.41 -17.91 -3.66
CA VAL A 174 -5.76 -16.63 -3.04
C VAL A 174 -7.21 -16.26 -3.33
N ALA A 175 -7.66 -16.41 -4.58
CA ALA A 175 -9.04 -16.13 -4.99
C ALA A 175 -10.06 -17.07 -4.32
N GLN A 176 -9.70 -18.33 -4.07
CA GLN A 176 -10.49 -19.29 -3.28
C GLN A 176 -10.54 -18.96 -1.78
N GLY A 177 -9.72 -18.01 -1.30
CA GLY A 177 -9.57 -17.70 0.12
C GLY A 177 -8.59 -18.61 0.86
N ARG A 178 -7.84 -19.46 0.16
CA ARG A 178 -6.73 -20.27 0.71
C ARG A 178 -5.43 -19.46 0.63
N VAL A 179 -5.43 -18.32 1.31
CA VAL A 179 -4.41 -17.29 1.10
C VAL A 179 -3.04 -17.76 1.55
N GLY A 180 -2.92 -18.45 2.69
CA GLY A 180 -1.63 -18.96 3.18
C GLY A 180 -0.93 -19.87 2.16
N GLU A 181 -1.66 -20.87 1.64
CA GLU A 181 -1.12 -21.79 0.63
C GLU A 181 -0.80 -21.09 -0.70
N GLY A 182 -1.61 -20.11 -1.09
CA GLY A 182 -1.34 -19.30 -2.28
C GLY A 182 -0.07 -18.46 -2.13
N LEU A 183 0.12 -17.88 -0.94
CA LEU A 183 1.27 -17.07 -0.59
C LEU A 183 2.57 -17.90 -0.57
N ASP A 184 2.54 -19.15 -0.11
CA ASP A 184 3.71 -20.06 -0.18
C ASP A 184 4.15 -20.32 -1.63
N LEU A 185 3.20 -20.60 -2.53
CA LEU A 185 3.50 -20.76 -3.96
C LEU A 185 3.99 -19.45 -4.60
N LEU A 186 3.48 -18.31 -4.14
CA LEU A 186 3.94 -17.02 -4.64
C LEU A 186 5.42 -16.81 -4.29
N ASP A 187 5.81 -17.09 -3.04
CA ASP A 187 7.19 -16.92 -2.61
C ASP A 187 8.14 -17.84 -3.37
N GLU A 188 7.72 -19.07 -3.73
CA GLU A 188 8.49 -19.97 -4.60
C GLU A 188 8.79 -19.32 -5.97
N ALA A 189 7.76 -18.77 -6.63
CA ALA A 189 7.94 -18.09 -7.92
C ALA A 189 8.82 -16.84 -7.79
N MET A 190 8.64 -16.04 -6.74
CA MET A 190 9.42 -14.83 -6.46
C MET A 190 10.89 -15.16 -6.15
N CYS A 191 11.16 -16.29 -5.51
CA CYS A 191 12.51 -16.79 -5.28
C CYS A 191 13.22 -17.16 -6.60
N ALA A 192 12.53 -17.83 -7.53
CA ALA A 192 13.10 -18.15 -8.84
C ALA A 192 13.50 -16.86 -9.62
N ALA A 193 12.66 -15.83 -9.57
CA ALA A 193 12.97 -14.51 -10.12
C ALA A 193 14.20 -13.88 -9.46
N MET A 194 14.27 -13.90 -8.12
CA MET A 194 15.40 -13.35 -7.36
C MET A 194 16.70 -14.12 -7.59
N ALA A 195 16.64 -15.43 -7.78
CA ALA A 195 17.79 -16.29 -8.02
C ALA A 195 18.38 -16.11 -9.44
N GLY A 196 17.73 -15.33 -10.31
CA GLY A 196 18.16 -15.12 -11.69
C GLY A 196 17.91 -16.33 -12.59
N GLU A 197 16.92 -17.16 -12.25
CA GLU A 197 16.57 -18.37 -13.01
C GLU A 197 15.68 -18.08 -14.23
N LEU A 198 15.11 -16.88 -14.30
CA LEU A 198 14.11 -16.48 -15.30
C LEU A 198 14.68 -15.44 -16.27
N SER A 199 14.20 -15.44 -17.51
CA SER A 199 14.49 -14.36 -18.45
C SER A 199 13.91 -13.02 -17.97
N SER A 200 14.41 -11.90 -18.48
CA SER A 200 14.03 -10.57 -17.95
C SER A 200 12.54 -10.29 -18.03
N PHE A 201 11.86 -10.78 -19.08
CA PHE A 201 10.42 -10.58 -19.23
C PHE A 201 9.64 -11.29 -18.14
N PHE A 202 10.00 -12.55 -17.85
CA PHE A 202 9.31 -13.35 -16.84
C PHE A 202 9.72 -12.95 -15.41
N THR A 203 10.96 -12.51 -15.20
CA THR A 203 11.36 -11.87 -13.93
C THR A 203 10.47 -10.66 -13.62
N GLY A 204 10.30 -9.76 -14.59
CA GLY A 204 9.42 -8.59 -14.43
C GLY A 204 7.95 -8.97 -14.24
N TRP A 205 7.46 -9.96 -14.99
CA TRP A 205 6.10 -10.50 -14.86
C TRP A 205 5.84 -11.03 -13.45
N VAL A 206 6.76 -11.86 -12.94
CA VAL A 206 6.64 -12.48 -11.63
C VAL A 206 6.63 -11.43 -10.53
N TYR A 207 7.58 -10.48 -10.57
CA TYR A 207 7.60 -9.39 -9.60
C TYR A 207 6.33 -8.55 -9.64
N CYS A 208 5.88 -8.08 -10.80
CA CYS A 208 4.71 -7.20 -10.88
C CYS A 208 3.45 -7.84 -10.30
N LEU A 209 3.12 -9.03 -10.75
CA LEU A 209 1.91 -9.71 -10.30
C LEU A 209 2.04 -10.21 -8.85
N GLY A 210 3.23 -10.66 -8.44
CA GLY A 210 3.48 -11.05 -7.06
C GLY A 210 3.35 -9.91 -6.07
N LEU A 211 3.79 -8.71 -6.44
CA LEU A 211 3.58 -7.50 -5.64
C LEU A 211 2.11 -7.12 -5.55
N GLN A 212 1.38 -7.19 -6.67
CA GLN A 212 -0.07 -6.95 -6.68
C GLN A 212 -0.80 -7.92 -5.74
N GLN A 213 -0.46 -9.21 -5.79
CA GLN A 213 -1.04 -10.24 -4.92
C GLN A 213 -0.65 -10.05 -3.45
N SER A 214 0.59 -9.70 -3.16
CA SER A 214 1.08 -9.42 -1.81
C SER A 214 0.32 -8.25 -1.17
N MET A 215 0.14 -7.16 -1.93
CA MET A 215 -0.61 -5.99 -1.47
C MET A 215 -2.11 -6.32 -1.28
N ALA A 216 -2.71 -7.11 -2.18
CA ALA A 216 -4.09 -7.57 -2.03
C ALA A 216 -4.28 -8.46 -0.78
N CYS A 217 -3.24 -9.17 -0.36
CA CYS A 217 -3.25 -10.01 0.83
C CYS A 217 -2.96 -9.25 2.14
N VAL A 218 -2.70 -7.95 2.05
CA VAL A 218 -2.46 -7.08 3.21
C VAL A 218 -1.28 -7.56 4.08
N ASP A 219 -0.30 -8.22 3.47
CA ASP A 219 0.95 -8.65 4.10
C ASP A 219 2.04 -7.61 3.80
N LEU A 220 2.12 -6.62 4.68
CA LEU A 220 3.01 -5.47 4.48
C LEU A 220 4.49 -5.82 4.61
N GLU A 221 4.84 -6.83 5.41
CA GLU A 221 6.23 -7.24 5.59
C GLU A 221 6.76 -7.91 4.34
N ARG A 222 6.02 -8.91 3.85
CA ARG A 222 6.28 -9.58 2.58
C ARG A 222 6.33 -8.59 1.41
N ALA A 223 5.34 -7.70 1.33
CA ALA A 223 5.30 -6.69 0.26
C ALA A 223 6.55 -5.79 0.30
N ALA A 224 7.06 -5.43 1.48
CA ALA A 224 8.27 -4.64 1.57
C ALA A 224 9.52 -5.40 1.11
N GLU A 225 9.69 -6.66 1.53
CA GLU A 225 10.83 -7.48 1.11
C GLU A 225 10.86 -7.68 -0.41
N TRP A 226 9.69 -8.01 -0.98
CA TRP A 226 9.58 -8.23 -2.41
C TRP A 226 9.65 -6.93 -3.23
N THR A 227 9.17 -5.79 -2.73
CA THR A 227 9.35 -4.51 -3.43
C THR A 227 10.81 -4.08 -3.44
N ASP A 228 11.55 -4.32 -2.35
CA ASP A 228 12.99 -4.07 -2.30
C ASP A 228 13.75 -4.97 -3.29
N ALA A 229 13.39 -6.26 -3.38
CA ALA A 229 13.99 -7.19 -4.35
C ALA A 229 13.69 -6.77 -5.80
N ALA A 230 12.44 -6.48 -6.12
CA ALA A 230 12.02 -6.02 -7.44
C ALA A 230 12.73 -4.72 -7.85
N MET A 231 12.92 -3.78 -6.90
CA MET A 231 13.61 -2.54 -7.20
C MET A 231 15.12 -2.72 -7.39
N ARG A 232 15.76 -3.64 -6.68
CA ARG A 232 17.17 -4.00 -6.94
C ARG A 232 17.34 -4.59 -8.33
N TRP A 233 16.45 -5.49 -8.74
CA TRP A 233 16.44 -6.03 -10.10
C TRP A 233 16.23 -4.92 -11.14
N CYS A 234 15.22 -4.06 -10.95
CA CYS A 234 14.99 -2.92 -11.84
C CYS A 234 16.21 -2.00 -11.93
N ALA A 235 16.91 -1.74 -10.83
CA ALA A 235 18.11 -0.90 -10.83
C ALA A 235 19.29 -1.51 -11.61
N ALA A 236 19.35 -2.83 -11.75
CA ALA A 236 20.34 -3.52 -12.57
C ALA A 236 20.00 -3.55 -14.07
N MET A 237 18.73 -3.30 -14.43
CA MET A 237 18.25 -3.23 -15.81
C MET A 237 18.47 -1.85 -16.43
N PRO A 238 18.49 -1.71 -17.77
CA PRO A 238 18.46 -0.43 -18.46
C PRO A 238 17.37 0.52 -17.93
N ALA A 239 17.58 1.82 -18.11
CA ALA A 239 16.64 2.84 -17.62
C ALA A 239 15.24 2.67 -18.23
N GLU A 240 15.20 2.39 -19.53
CA GLU A 240 14.02 2.08 -20.31
C GLU A 240 13.58 0.63 -20.05
N ASN A 241 12.66 0.44 -19.10
CA ASN A 241 12.05 -0.85 -18.77
C ASN A 241 10.59 -0.63 -18.30
N ASN A 242 9.64 -1.27 -18.96
CA ASN A 242 8.21 -1.20 -18.63
C ASN A 242 7.84 -1.66 -17.22
N PHE A 243 8.59 -2.58 -16.64
CA PHE A 243 8.30 -3.11 -15.30
C PHE A 243 8.70 -2.13 -14.19
N ARG A 244 9.63 -1.19 -14.46
CA ARG A 244 10.17 -0.28 -13.44
C ARG A 244 9.06 0.54 -12.79
N GLY A 245 8.23 1.21 -13.58
CA GLY A 245 7.10 1.98 -13.07
C GLY A 245 6.04 1.11 -12.38
N LEU A 246 5.73 -0.06 -12.95
CA LEU A 246 4.73 -0.99 -12.42
C LEU A 246 5.12 -1.54 -11.04
N CYS A 247 6.37 -2.00 -10.87
CA CYS A 247 6.85 -2.44 -9.56
C CYS A 247 6.95 -1.27 -8.57
N ARG A 248 7.34 -0.09 -9.03
CA ARG A 248 7.57 1.09 -8.18
C ARG A 248 6.29 1.57 -7.51
N VAL A 249 5.10 1.47 -8.13
CA VAL A 249 3.86 1.90 -7.46
C VAL A 249 3.63 1.16 -6.14
N HIS A 250 3.96 -0.13 -6.08
CA HIS A 250 3.82 -0.93 -4.85
C HIS A 250 4.85 -0.52 -3.81
N ARG A 251 6.07 -0.13 -4.23
CA ARG A 251 7.03 0.50 -3.34
C ARG A 251 6.49 1.81 -2.77
N VAL A 252 5.84 2.66 -3.58
CA VAL A 252 5.22 3.90 -3.09
C VAL A 252 4.18 3.59 -2.01
N GLN A 253 3.33 2.58 -2.21
CA GLN A 253 2.34 2.13 -1.20
C GLN A 253 3.02 1.71 0.11
N VAL A 254 4.08 0.90 0.04
CA VAL A 254 4.85 0.47 1.22
C VAL A 254 5.52 1.64 1.92
N LEU A 255 6.14 2.56 1.17
CA LEU A 255 6.81 3.74 1.73
C LEU A 255 5.81 4.71 2.39
N GLU A 256 4.62 4.88 1.81
CA GLU A 256 3.54 5.68 2.39
C GLU A 256 3.12 5.12 3.76
N LEU A 257 2.85 3.82 3.82
CA LEU A 257 2.45 3.13 5.05
C LEU A 257 3.57 3.12 6.10
N ARG A 258 4.83 2.96 5.68
CA ARG A 258 6.01 2.98 6.59
C ARG A 258 6.45 4.38 7.01
N GLY A 259 5.79 5.42 6.51
CA GLY A 259 6.10 6.80 6.88
C GLY A 259 7.33 7.40 6.20
N SER A 260 7.88 6.76 5.17
CA SER A 260 9.01 7.28 4.38
C SER A 260 8.51 8.22 3.28
N TRP A 261 7.73 9.24 3.69
CA TRP A 261 6.91 10.05 2.78
C TRP A 261 7.70 10.86 1.75
N SER A 262 8.87 11.38 2.11
CA SER A 262 9.71 12.11 1.15
C SER A 262 10.20 11.21 0.01
N GLU A 263 10.58 9.97 0.32
CA GLU A 263 10.96 8.98 -0.68
C GLU A 263 9.74 8.53 -1.49
N ALA A 264 8.60 8.28 -0.82
CA ALA A 264 7.36 7.89 -1.46
C ALA A 264 6.91 8.93 -2.52
N LEU A 265 6.96 10.22 -2.19
CA LEU A 265 6.62 11.31 -3.13
C LEU A 265 7.56 11.32 -4.34
N ALA A 266 8.87 11.20 -4.12
CA ALA A 266 9.85 11.19 -5.20
C ALA A 266 9.69 9.97 -6.13
N GLU A 267 9.38 8.79 -5.56
CA GLU A 267 9.08 7.60 -6.35
C GLU A 267 7.74 7.71 -7.08
N ALA A 268 6.71 8.33 -6.47
CA ALA A 268 5.42 8.54 -7.10
C ALA A 268 5.51 9.47 -8.32
N GLU A 269 6.26 10.58 -8.21
CA GLU A 269 6.53 11.49 -9.34
C GLU A 269 7.19 10.76 -10.51
N ARG A 270 8.24 9.97 -10.24
CA ARG A 270 8.89 9.14 -11.27
C ARG A 270 7.92 8.14 -11.89
N THR A 271 7.12 7.48 -11.06
CA THR A 271 6.11 6.49 -11.51
C THR A 271 5.10 7.14 -12.46
N CYS A 272 4.60 8.32 -12.11
CA CYS A 272 3.65 9.05 -12.95
C CYS A 272 4.28 9.44 -14.29
N ALA A 273 5.50 9.98 -14.28
CA ALA A 273 6.20 10.40 -15.50
C ALA A 273 6.45 9.21 -16.45
N GLU A 274 6.80 8.05 -15.91
CA GLU A 274 7.08 6.84 -16.69
C GLU A 274 5.80 6.16 -17.22
N LEU A 275 4.75 6.04 -16.40
CA LEU A 275 3.58 5.21 -16.74
C LEU A 275 2.46 5.94 -17.48
N LEU A 276 2.30 7.25 -17.28
CA LEU A 276 1.14 7.99 -17.83
C LEU A 276 0.93 7.82 -19.34
N PRO A 277 1.98 7.69 -20.20
CA PRO A 277 1.79 7.48 -21.63
C PRO A 277 1.08 6.18 -22.01
N TYR A 278 1.23 5.09 -21.23
CA TYR A 278 0.75 3.75 -21.63
C TYR A 278 -0.03 3.00 -20.55
N GLU A 279 0.19 3.23 -19.25
CA GLU A 279 -0.52 2.57 -18.15
C GLU A 279 -1.16 3.58 -17.18
N ARG A 280 -2.29 4.14 -17.60
CA ARG A 280 -3.00 5.21 -16.89
C ARG A 280 -3.52 4.79 -15.50
N ARG A 281 -3.96 3.55 -15.35
CA ARG A 281 -4.56 3.06 -14.09
C ARG A 281 -3.54 3.02 -12.96
N THR A 282 -2.38 2.47 -13.22
CA THR A 282 -1.29 2.41 -12.23
C THR A 282 -0.73 3.80 -11.92
N ALA A 283 -0.64 4.69 -12.91
CA ALA A 283 -0.29 6.09 -12.68
C ALA A 283 -1.31 6.79 -11.76
N ALA A 284 -2.61 6.52 -11.95
CA ALA A 284 -3.67 7.08 -11.11
C ALA A 284 -3.53 6.69 -9.62
N GLU A 285 -3.12 5.45 -9.35
CA GLU A 285 -2.83 4.98 -7.98
C GLU A 285 -1.66 5.75 -7.34
N ALA A 286 -0.57 5.99 -8.09
CA ALA A 286 0.55 6.78 -7.59
C ALA A 286 0.12 8.23 -7.24
N VAL A 287 -0.70 8.86 -8.10
CA VAL A 287 -1.26 10.20 -7.83
C VAL A 287 -2.17 10.19 -6.59
N TYR A 288 -3.00 9.16 -6.41
CA TYR A 288 -3.82 9.01 -5.21
C TYR A 288 -2.98 8.95 -3.92
N LEU A 289 -1.87 8.20 -3.93
CA LEU A 289 -0.95 8.10 -2.79
C LEU A 289 -0.26 9.43 -2.48
N VAL A 290 0.07 10.23 -3.50
CA VAL A 290 0.55 11.61 -3.30
C VAL A 290 -0.48 12.44 -2.54
N GLY A 291 -1.75 12.39 -2.95
CA GLY A 291 -2.84 13.08 -2.27
C GLY A 291 -3.02 12.63 -0.81
N GLN A 292 -2.81 11.34 -0.52
CA GLN A 292 -2.83 10.80 0.84
C GLN A 292 -1.73 11.39 1.72
N ILE A 293 -0.50 11.43 1.22
CA ILE A 293 0.64 12.01 1.93
C ILE A 293 0.44 13.51 2.16
N GLN A 294 0.04 14.26 1.12
CA GLN A 294 -0.22 15.70 1.21
C GLN A 294 -1.31 16.01 2.24
N ARG A 295 -2.40 15.23 2.25
CA ARG A 295 -3.47 15.36 3.25
C ARG A 295 -2.93 15.18 4.66
N ARG A 296 -2.15 14.13 4.93
CA ARG A 296 -1.56 13.85 6.25
C ARG A 296 -0.54 14.92 6.67
N ARG A 297 0.17 15.53 5.71
CA ARG A 297 1.06 16.70 5.94
C ARG A 297 0.31 18.01 6.21
N GLY A 298 -0.99 18.07 5.91
CA GLY A 298 -1.82 19.26 6.04
C GLY A 298 -1.81 20.18 4.80
N GLU A 299 -1.32 19.69 3.67
CA GLU A 299 -1.26 20.39 2.38
C GLU A 299 -2.59 20.22 1.64
N LEU A 300 -3.67 20.74 2.24
CA LEU A 300 -5.04 20.37 1.87
C LEU A 300 -5.42 20.72 0.42
N THR A 301 -4.94 21.85 -0.12
CA THR A 301 -5.19 22.26 -1.51
C THR A 301 -4.49 21.34 -2.50
N ALA A 302 -3.20 21.05 -2.28
CA ALA A 302 -2.44 20.13 -3.14
C ALA A 302 -3.03 18.71 -3.08
N ALA A 303 -3.48 18.27 -1.90
CA ALA A 303 -4.16 17.00 -1.75
C ALA A 303 -5.45 16.93 -2.57
N GLU A 304 -6.23 18.02 -2.60
CA GLU A 304 -7.45 18.12 -3.42
C GLU A 304 -7.14 17.97 -4.90
N GLU A 305 -6.15 18.72 -5.40
CA GLU A 305 -5.69 18.64 -6.80
C GLU A 305 -5.22 17.23 -7.17
N SER A 306 -4.49 16.56 -6.29
CA SER A 306 -4.05 15.18 -6.49
C SER A 306 -5.24 14.20 -6.54
N TYR A 307 -6.23 14.35 -5.66
CA TYR A 307 -7.42 13.48 -5.70
C TYR A 307 -8.27 13.71 -6.95
N ASP A 308 -8.45 14.96 -7.36
CA ASP A 308 -9.15 15.30 -8.60
C ASP A 308 -8.42 14.69 -9.80
N ARG A 309 -7.08 14.81 -9.83
CA ARG A 309 -6.26 14.22 -10.89
C ARG A 309 -6.33 12.68 -10.90
N ALA A 310 -6.30 12.03 -9.74
CA ALA A 310 -6.47 10.58 -9.65
C ALA A 310 -7.85 10.15 -10.21
N HIS A 311 -8.90 10.91 -9.90
CA HIS A 311 -10.25 10.69 -10.40
C HIS A 311 -10.35 10.82 -11.92
N GLU A 312 -9.77 11.89 -12.51
CA GLU A 312 -9.69 12.07 -13.97
C GLU A 312 -9.02 10.90 -14.68
N LEU A 313 -8.06 10.24 -14.02
CA LEU A 313 -7.35 9.08 -14.53
C LEU A 313 -8.08 7.75 -14.26
N GLY A 314 -9.25 7.79 -13.61
CA GLY A 314 -10.11 6.63 -13.39
C GLY A 314 -9.91 5.92 -12.04
N ARG A 315 -9.18 6.51 -11.08
CA ARG A 315 -9.07 5.99 -9.71
C ARG A 315 -10.06 6.72 -8.80
N ASP A 316 -10.95 5.97 -8.15
CA ASP A 316 -11.82 6.53 -7.10
C ASP A 316 -10.95 7.16 -5.99
N PRO A 317 -11.11 8.46 -5.66
CA PRO A 317 -10.29 9.10 -4.63
C PRO A 317 -10.74 8.78 -3.19
N GLN A 318 -11.71 7.89 -2.98
CA GLN A 318 -12.13 7.47 -1.64
C GLN A 318 -11.21 6.39 -1.04
N PRO A 319 -11.01 6.39 0.30
CA PRO A 319 -11.55 7.32 1.30
C PRO A 319 -10.79 8.65 1.45
N GLY A 320 -9.66 8.83 0.74
CA GLY A 320 -8.77 9.99 0.91
C GLY A 320 -9.48 11.33 0.79
N LEU A 321 -10.34 11.48 -0.23
CA LEU A 321 -11.12 12.69 -0.44
C LEU A 321 -12.14 12.94 0.68
N ALA A 322 -12.83 11.92 1.19
CA ALA A 322 -13.72 12.10 2.35
C ALA A 322 -12.96 12.59 3.58
N LEU A 323 -11.82 11.97 3.90
CA LEU A 323 -10.98 12.41 5.02
C LEU A 323 -10.43 13.84 4.82
N LEU A 324 -10.16 14.25 3.58
CA LEU A 324 -9.84 15.62 3.23
C LEU A 324 -11.02 16.56 3.52
N ARG A 325 -12.25 16.18 3.14
CA ARG A 325 -13.46 16.96 3.45
C ARG A 325 -13.67 17.10 4.95
N LEU A 326 -13.41 16.05 5.74
CA LEU A 326 -13.43 16.13 7.20
C LEU A 326 -12.42 17.16 7.72
N ALA A 327 -11.17 17.13 7.23
CA ALA A 327 -10.12 18.08 7.61
C ALA A 327 -10.45 19.54 7.22
N GLN A 328 -11.22 19.74 6.16
CA GLN A 328 -11.74 21.06 5.74
C GLN A 328 -13.00 21.50 6.51
N GLY A 329 -13.49 20.72 7.48
CA GLY A 329 -14.71 21.02 8.24
C GLY A 329 -16.02 20.68 7.50
N LYS A 330 -15.94 19.99 6.36
CA LYS A 330 -17.09 19.57 5.52
C LYS A 330 -17.54 18.15 5.91
N ALA A 331 -17.84 17.93 7.18
CA ALA A 331 -18.04 16.60 7.75
C ALA A 331 -19.28 15.85 7.19
N ASP A 332 -20.38 16.56 6.90
CA ASP A 332 -21.56 15.92 6.28
C ASP A 332 -21.30 15.43 4.85
N ALA A 333 -20.57 16.21 4.06
CA ALA A 333 -20.14 15.80 2.72
C ALA A 333 -19.22 14.57 2.77
N SER A 334 -18.31 14.53 3.76
CA SER A 334 -17.47 13.36 4.03
C SER A 334 -18.29 12.11 4.33
N ALA A 335 -19.29 12.20 5.21
CA ALA A 335 -20.12 11.05 5.57
C ALA A 335 -20.96 10.55 4.38
N ALA A 336 -21.52 11.46 3.58
CA ALA A 336 -22.28 11.11 2.39
C ALA A 336 -21.42 10.37 1.35
N ALA A 337 -20.20 10.86 1.09
CA ALA A 337 -19.27 10.23 0.15
C ALA A 337 -18.88 8.81 0.57
N LEU A 338 -18.53 8.59 1.85
CA LEU A 338 -18.17 7.27 2.35
C LEU A 338 -19.33 6.27 2.29
N ARG A 339 -20.57 6.73 2.55
CA ARG A 339 -21.76 5.87 2.43
C ARG A 339 -21.97 5.39 1.00
N LEU A 340 -21.76 6.26 0.00
CA LEU A 340 -21.86 5.89 -1.41
C LEU A 340 -20.74 4.92 -1.80
N ALA A 341 -19.49 5.26 -1.47
CA ALA A 341 -18.34 4.40 -1.76
C ALA A 341 -18.47 3.00 -1.13
N LEU A 342 -18.99 2.89 0.10
CA LEU A 342 -19.23 1.59 0.75
C LEU A 342 -20.38 0.79 0.13
N ALA A 343 -21.35 1.45 -0.50
CA ALA A 343 -22.42 0.77 -1.23
C ALA A 343 -21.88 0.16 -2.54
N ASP A 344 -21.01 0.89 -3.24
CA ASP A 344 -20.37 0.42 -4.47
C ASP A 344 -19.27 -0.62 -4.20
N ALA A 345 -18.58 -0.51 -3.06
CA ALA A 345 -17.52 -1.43 -2.62
C ALA A 345 -18.04 -2.80 -2.10
N ALA A 346 -19.28 -3.18 -2.41
CA ALA A 346 -19.80 -4.52 -2.10
C ALA A 346 -18.95 -5.64 -2.72
N GLU A 347 -18.29 -5.35 -3.85
CA GLU A 347 -17.41 -6.27 -4.59
C GLU A 347 -15.90 -5.97 -4.42
N ALA A 348 -15.53 -4.90 -3.71
CA ALA A 348 -14.13 -4.47 -3.57
C ALA A 348 -13.32 -5.37 -2.62
N GLY A 349 -12.01 -5.42 -2.84
CA GLY A 349 -11.06 -6.22 -2.05
C GLY A 349 -11.01 -5.85 -0.56
N GLY A 350 -10.40 -6.73 0.24
CA GLY A 350 -10.37 -6.60 1.70
C GLY A 350 -9.74 -5.31 2.22
N LEU A 351 -8.67 -4.81 1.59
CA LEU A 351 -7.97 -3.61 2.05
C LEU A 351 -8.73 -2.31 1.74
N ASP A 352 -9.27 -2.14 0.54
CA ASP A 352 -10.03 -0.93 0.20
C ASP A 352 -11.27 -0.78 1.09
N ARG A 353 -12.00 -1.89 1.29
CA ARG A 353 -13.15 -1.92 2.20
C ARG A 353 -12.74 -1.65 3.64
N CYS A 354 -11.57 -2.13 4.08
CA CYS A 354 -10.99 -1.82 5.38
C CYS A 354 -10.77 -0.31 5.56
N CYS A 355 -10.11 0.32 4.60
CA CYS A 355 -9.83 1.76 4.61
C CYS A 355 -11.12 2.60 4.62
N LEU A 356 -12.12 2.23 3.82
CA LEU A 356 -13.43 2.90 3.81
C LEU A 356 -14.16 2.78 5.15
N LEU A 357 -14.18 1.59 5.75
CA LEU A 357 -14.82 1.37 7.06
C LEU A 357 -14.09 2.11 8.19
N ALA A 358 -12.75 2.11 8.17
CA ALA A 358 -11.95 2.87 9.14
C ALA A 358 -12.24 4.38 9.04
N ALA A 359 -12.32 4.92 7.82
CA ALA A 359 -12.71 6.32 7.59
C ALA A 359 -14.15 6.60 8.06
N GLN A 360 -15.10 5.67 7.87
CA GLN A 360 -16.47 5.83 8.36
C GLN A 360 -16.53 5.88 9.89
N VAL A 361 -15.69 5.12 10.59
CA VAL A 361 -15.56 5.20 12.05
C VAL A 361 -15.04 6.58 12.46
N GLU A 362 -13.95 7.06 11.84
CA GLU A 362 -13.38 8.37 12.16
C GLU A 362 -14.38 9.52 11.96
N VAL A 363 -15.03 9.56 10.80
CA VAL A 363 -16.03 10.58 10.45
C VAL A 363 -17.26 10.48 11.36
N GLY A 364 -17.75 9.27 11.60
CA GLY A 364 -18.90 9.03 12.47
C GLY A 364 -18.65 9.50 13.90
N LEU A 365 -17.46 9.23 14.45
CA LEU A 365 -17.07 9.70 15.78
C LEU A 365 -16.90 11.23 15.83
N ALA A 366 -16.32 11.85 14.78
CA ALA A 366 -16.19 13.30 14.69
C ALA A 366 -17.55 14.01 14.66
N LEU A 367 -18.56 13.39 14.05
CA LEU A 367 -19.95 13.89 13.99
C LEU A 367 -20.79 13.50 15.22
N GLY A 368 -20.23 12.76 16.19
CA GLY A 368 -20.99 12.23 17.33
C GLY A 368 -21.98 11.11 16.98
N ARG A 369 -21.96 10.59 15.74
CA ARG A 369 -22.80 9.48 15.24
C ARG A 369 -22.26 8.13 15.69
N THR A 370 -22.19 7.93 17.01
CA THR A 370 -21.64 6.71 17.63
C THR A 370 -22.30 5.40 17.15
N PRO A 371 -23.62 5.32 16.90
CA PRO A 371 -24.23 4.11 16.34
C PRO A 371 -23.72 3.74 14.95
N GLU A 372 -23.50 4.73 14.08
CA GLU A 372 -22.94 4.52 12.74
C GLU A 372 -21.49 4.02 12.83
N ALA A 373 -20.66 4.71 13.64
CA ALA A 373 -19.28 4.31 13.88
C ALA A 373 -19.18 2.89 14.47
N ARG A 374 -20.10 2.51 15.37
CA ARG A 374 -20.16 1.15 15.91
C ARG A 374 -20.44 0.11 14.84
N THR A 375 -21.41 0.37 13.98
CA THR A 375 -21.76 -0.52 12.86
C THR A 375 -20.57 -0.73 11.92
N ALA A 376 -19.86 0.36 11.59
CA ALA A 376 -18.65 0.29 10.78
C ALA A 376 -17.52 -0.50 11.45
N ALA A 377 -17.29 -0.29 12.75
CA ALA A 377 -16.30 -1.03 13.53
C ALA A 377 -16.62 -2.54 13.63
N GLU A 378 -17.90 -2.91 13.75
CA GLU A 378 -18.35 -4.31 13.76
C GLU A 378 -18.12 -4.98 12.40
N ARG A 379 -18.44 -4.28 11.30
CA ARG A 379 -18.13 -4.76 9.94
C ARG A 379 -16.64 -4.93 9.72
N LEU A 380 -15.83 -4.01 10.22
CA LEU A 380 -14.37 -4.10 10.13
C LEU A 380 -13.81 -5.28 10.92
N ARG A 381 -14.38 -5.56 12.10
CA ARG A 381 -14.04 -6.74 12.90
C ARG A 381 -14.44 -8.05 12.21
N ALA A 382 -15.61 -8.09 11.57
CA ALA A 382 -16.03 -9.24 10.78
C ALA A 382 -15.06 -9.49 9.61
N LEU A 383 -14.69 -8.44 8.88
CA LEU A 383 -13.72 -8.50 7.79
C LEU A 383 -12.35 -9.03 8.25
N ALA A 384 -11.84 -8.54 9.38
CA ALA A 384 -10.59 -9.04 9.96
C ALA A 384 -10.70 -10.51 10.38
N GLY A 385 -11.82 -10.92 10.99
CA GLY A 385 -12.07 -12.31 11.37
C GLY A 385 -12.17 -13.25 10.17
N ASP A 386 -12.77 -12.79 9.06
CA ASP A 386 -12.83 -13.53 7.80
C ASP A 386 -11.44 -13.69 7.19
N TRP A 387 -10.64 -12.63 7.21
CA TRP A 387 -9.25 -12.64 6.76
C TRP A 387 -8.39 -13.59 7.58
N GLN A 388 -8.53 -13.59 8.91
CA GLN A 388 -7.83 -14.52 9.79
C GLN A 388 -8.06 -15.97 9.40
N ARG A 389 -9.30 -16.34 9.06
CA ARG A 389 -9.63 -17.72 8.67
C ARG A 389 -9.01 -18.12 7.33
N ARG A 390 -8.79 -17.15 6.43
CA ARG A 390 -8.21 -17.36 5.10
C ARG A 390 -6.69 -17.42 5.11
N CYS A 391 -6.06 -16.58 5.93
CA CYS A 391 -4.60 -16.35 5.89
C CYS A 391 -3.85 -16.94 7.09
N GLY A 392 -4.55 -17.28 8.18
CA GLY A 392 -3.91 -17.73 9.42
C GLY A 392 -3.20 -16.64 10.23
N SER A 393 -2.88 -15.48 9.64
CA SER A 393 -2.17 -14.38 10.30
C SER A 393 -3.08 -13.39 11.04
N GLN A 394 -2.81 -13.21 12.34
CA GLN A 394 -3.50 -12.24 13.23
C GLN A 394 -2.84 -10.86 13.26
N ALA A 395 -1.74 -10.66 12.54
CA ALA A 395 -0.96 -9.44 12.52
C ALA A 395 -1.02 -8.80 11.12
N THR A 396 -2.15 -8.16 10.83
CA THR A 396 -2.35 -7.46 9.55
C THR A 396 -2.97 -6.07 9.79
N PRO A 397 -2.82 -5.12 8.85
CA PRO A 397 -3.49 -3.81 8.91
C PRO A 397 -5.01 -3.90 9.15
N LEU A 398 -5.67 -4.95 8.66
CA LEU A 398 -7.08 -5.24 8.95
C LEU A 398 -7.34 -5.44 10.44
N HIS A 399 -6.55 -6.28 11.11
CA HIS A 399 -6.68 -6.55 12.55
C HIS A 399 -6.35 -5.30 13.39
N ALA A 400 -5.31 -4.57 13.00
CA ALA A 400 -4.91 -3.34 13.66
C ALA A 400 -6.00 -2.26 13.56
N SER A 401 -6.57 -2.08 12.36
CA SER A 401 -7.68 -1.15 12.11
C SER A 401 -8.95 -1.55 12.85
N ALA A 402 -9.30 -2.84 12.86
CA ALA A 402 -10.46 -3.35 13.61
C ALA A 402 -10.34 -3.10 15.11
N ALA A 403 -9.16 -3.36 15.70
CA ALA A 403 -8.89 -3.09 17.10
C ALA A 403 -8.94 -1.58 17.41
N ALA A 404 -8.35 -0.75 16.55
CA ALA A 404 -8.36 0.72 16.70
C ALA A 404 -9.79 1.27 16.67
N ALA A 405 -10.59 0.88 15.68
CA ALA A 405 -11.98 1.28 15.54
C ALA A 405 -12.83 0.84 16.73
N ALA A 406 -12.72 -0.43 17.15
CA ALA A 406 -13.47 -0.96 18.27
C ALA A 406 -13.07 -0.33 19.62
N GLY A 407 -11.80 0.10 19.76
CA GLY A 407 -11.32 0.85 20.91
C GLY A 407 -11.83 2.29 20.92
N ALA A 408 -11.77 2.99 19.79
CA ALA A 408 -12.26 4.36 19.65
C ALA A 408 -13.78 4.46 19.89
N VAL A 409 -14.57 3.52 19.36
CA VAL A 409 -16.02 3.45 19.59
C VAL A 409 -16.34 3.17 21.07
N ALA A 410 -15.61 2.25 21.71
CA ALA A 410 -15.79 1.98 23.14
C ALA A 410 -15.47 3.22 24.00
N PHE A 411 -14.39 3.93 23.67
CA PHE A 411 -14.04 5.18 24.35
C PHE A 411 -15.11 6.26 24.18
N ALA A 412 -15.64 6.43 22.96
CA ALA A 412 -16.75 7.36 22.69
C ALA A 412 -18.02 6.99 23.48
N ALA A 413 -18.27 5.69 23.68
CA ALA A 413 -19.35 5.17 24.50
C ALA A 413 -19.06 5.23 26.01
N ARG A 414 -17.92 5.79 26.45
CA ARG A 414 -17.48 5.88 27.85
C ARG A 414 -17.24 4.52 28.53
N ASP A 415 -16.97 3.49 27.76
CA ASP A 415 -16.65 2.14 28.22
C ASP A 415 -15.13 1.94 28.24
N LEU A 416 -14.49 2.37 29.34
CA LEU A 416 -13.03 2.33 29.48
C LEU A 416 -12.48 0.90 29.57
N ASP A 417 -13.23 -0.01 30.21
CA ASP A 417 -12.87 -1.42 30.38
C ASP A 417 -12.70 -2.12 29.03
N ARG A 418 -13.53 -1.76 28.04
CA ARG A 418 -13.38 -2.26 26.67
C ARG A 418 -12.44 -1.43 25.82
N ALA A 419 -12.36 -0.11 26.04
CA ALA A 419 -11.54 0.77 25.22
C ALA A 419 -10.04 0.49 25.38
N LEU A 420 -9.54 0.46 26.62
CA LEU A 420 -8.10 0.38 26.89
C LEU A 420 -7.44 -0.90 26.33
N PRO A 421 -7.96 -2.12 26.57
CA PRO A 421 -7.36 -3.33 26.02
C PRO A 421 -7.33 -3.34 24.48
N ARG A 422 -8.39 -2.81 23.84
CA ARG A 422 -8.48 -2.75 22.38
C ARG A 422 -7.51 -1.76 21.76
N LEU A 423 -7.38 -0.56 22.36
CA LEU A 423 -6.43 0.46 21.92
C LEU A 423 -4.98 -0.01 22.11
N ARG A 424 -4.66 -0.68 23.22
CA ARG A 424 -3.33 -1.28 23.45
C ARG A 424 -3.02 -2.40 22.44
N ARG A 425 -3.99 -3.26 22.13
CA ARG A 425 -3.85 -4.27 21.07
C ARG A 425 -3.62 -3.63 19.71
N ALA A 426 -4.39 -2.59 19.36
CA ALA A 426 -4.23 -1.87 18.11
C ALA A 426 -2.84 -1.23 18.00
N LEU A 427 -2.37 -0.58 19.07
CA LEU A 427 -1.04 0.02 19.12
C LEU A 427 0.07 -1.04 18.92
N THR A 428 -0.03 -2.18 19.60
CA THR A 428 0.93 -3.29 19.45
C THR A 428 1.01 -3.73 17.99
N LEU A 429 -0.14 -3.96 17.36
CA LEU A 429 -0.21 -4.39 15.96
C LEU A 429 0.38 -3.35 14.99
N TRP A 430 0.06 -2.07 15.15
CA TRP A 430 0.61 -1.03 14.27
C TRP A 430 2.12 -0.84 14.44
N LEU A 431 2.65 -1.06 15.65
CA LEU A 431 4.09 -1.05 15.90
C LEU A 431 4.78 -2.26 15.26
N GLU A 432 4.21 -3.46 15.41
CA GLU A 432 4.70 -4.69 14.74
C GLU A 432 4.75 -4.51 13.22
N LEU A 433 3.68 -3.96 12.64
CA LEU A 433 3.57 -3.70 11.20
C LEU A 433 4.45 -2.53 10.71
N ARG A 434 5.06 -1.77 11.62
CA ARG A 434 5.85 -0.56 11.31
C ARG A 434 5.06 0.48 10.51
N VAL A 435 3.82 0.74 10.92
CA VAL A 435 2.92 1.74 10.32
C VAL A 435 2.78 2.92 11.29
N PRO A 436 3.70 3.90 11.25
CA PRO A 436 3.89 4.87 12.33
C PRO A 436 2.76 5.88 12.48
N TYR A 437 2.12 6.30 11.38
CA TYR A 437 1.08 7.33 11.44
C TYR A 437 -0.17 6.80 12.18
N GLU A 438 -0.64 5.62 11.81
CA GLU A 438 -1.78 4.94 12.41
C GLU A 438 -1.48 4.57 13.87
N ALA A 439 -0.24 4.15 14.18
CA ALA A 439 0.22 3.97 15.56
C ALA A 439 0.07 5.26 16.37
N ALA A 440 0.56 6.40 15.85
CA ALA A 440 0.45 7.70 16.50
C ALA A 440 -1.01 8.15 16.67
N GLN A 441 -1.91 7.84 15.73
CA GLN A 441 -3.34 8.10 15.87
C GLN A 441 -3.94 7.31 17.04
N VAL A 442 -3.63 6.02 17.16
CA VAL A 442 -4.09 5.20 18.29
C VAL A 442 -3.55 5.73 19.61
N ARG A 443 -2.29 6.17 19.67
CA ARG A 443 -1.70 6.79 20.88
C ARG A 443 -2.49 8.02 21.34
N MET A 444 -2.99 8.83 20.42
CA MET A 444 -3.81 10.01 20.75
C MET A 444 -5.13 9.60 21.43
N THR A 445 -5.80 8.57 20.93
CA THR A 445 -7.04 8.04 21.54
C THR A 445 -6.75 7.33 22.86
N LEU A 446 -5.67 6.55 22.92
CA LEU A 446 -5.22 5.87 24.13
C LEU A 446 -4.91 6.88 25.24
N ALA A 447 -4.19 7.97 24.94
CA ALA A 447 -3.93 9.02 25.91
C ALA A 447 -5.20 9.68 26.45
N ALA A 448 -6.22 9.87 25.59
CA ALA A 448 -7.51 10.39 26.02
C ALA A 448 -8.24 9.40 26.95
N ALA A 449 -8.14 8.10 26.68
CA ALA A 449 -8.68 7.03 27.51
C ALA A 449 -7.94 6.88 28.86
N ASP A 450 -6.60 6.86 28.85
CA ASP A 450 -5.77 6.82 30.06
C ASP A 450 -6.09 8.02 30.97
N ARG A 451 -6.19 9.22 30.39
CA ARG A 451 -6.60 10.41 31.15
C ARG A 451 -8.00 10.27 31.77
N ALA A 452 -8.95 9.71 31.03
CA ALA A 452 -10.31 9.47 31.53
C ALA A 452 -10.33 8.40 32.65
N ALA A 453 -9.38 7.46 32.63
CA ALA A 453 -9.16 6.47 33.68
C ALA A 453 -8.35 7.02 34.88
N GLY A 454 -7.86 8.27 34.82
CA GLY A 454 -7.05 8.89 35.86
C GLY A 454 -5.53 8.69 35.69
N ASP A 455 -5.08 7.95 34.67
CA ASP A 455 -3.67 7.74 34.38
C ASP A 455 -3.09 8.91 33.56
N THR A 456 -2.67 9.94 34.29
CA THR A 456 -2.11 11.17 33.69
C THR A 456 -0.71 10.94 33.13
N GLU A 457 0.09 10.07 33.75
CA GLU A 457 1.46 9.80 33.29
C GLU A 457 1.46 8.92 32.04
N GLY A 458 0.60 7.90 31.97
CA GLY A 458 0.34 7.13 30.76
C GLY A 458 -0.10 8.03 29.61
N ALA A 459 -1.10 8.89 29.83
CA ALA A 459 -1.55 9.85 28.83
C ALA A 459 -0.43 10.78 28.33
N ARG A 460 0.44 11.24 29.24
CA ARG A 460 1.57 12.10 28.90
C ARG A 460 2.64 11.37 28.09
N MET A 461 2.92 10.10 28.42
CA MET A 461 3.85 9.25 27.69
C MET A 461 3.36 9.05 26.24
N GLU A 462 2.09 8.69 26.08
CA GLU A 462 1.49 8.42 24.78
C GLU A 462 1.44 9.66 23.88
N LEU A 463 1.06 10.84 24.42
CA LEU A 463 1.05 12.09 23.67
C LEU A 463 2.44 12.55 23.22
N ARG A 464 3.48 12.33 24.04
CA ARG A 464 4.86 12.63 23.64
C ARG A 464 5.32 11.76 22.49
N ALA A 465 5.06 10.45 22.57
CA ALA A 465 5.41 9.52 21.50
C ALA A 465 4.67 9.86 20.20
N ALA A 466 3.37 10.16 20.28
CA ALA A 466 2.58 10.60 19.12
C ALA A 466 3.12 11.92 18.53
N GLU A 467 3.40 12.93 19.36
CA GLU A 467 3.95 14.22 18.91
C GLU A 467 5.29 14.06 18.18
N GLN A 468 6.21 13.27 18.75
CA GLN A 468 7.51 13.01 18.15
C GLN A 468 7.36 12.31 16.79
N GLU A 469 6.48 11.32 16.72
CA GLU A 469 6.24 10.56 15.50
C GLU A 469 5.63 11.44 14.40
N TYR A 470 4.59 12.22 14.70
CA TYR A 470 4.01 13.15 13.73
C TYR A 470 5.01 14.20 13.23
N ARG A 471 5.90 14.69 14.09
CA ARG A 471 6.98 15.60 13.67
C ARG A 471 7.97 14.92 12.72
N ARG A 472 8.36 13.68 13.00
CA ARG A 472 9.26 12.88 12.14
C ARG A 472 8.67 12.69 10.75
N LEU A 473 7.38 12.39 10.69
CA LEU A 473 6.65 12.19 9.43
C LEU A 473 6.37 13.51 8.67
N GLY A 474 6.37 14.65 9.37
CA GLY A 474 5.93 15.92 8.79
C GLY A 474 4.40 16.11 8.81
N ALA A 475 3.67 15.32 9.61
CA ALA A 475 2.23 15.48 9.85
C ALA A 475 1.94 16.70 10.74
N ALA A 476 2.18 17.90 10.19
CA ALA A 476 2.19 19.14 10.95
C ALA A 476 0.87 19.44 11.71
N PRO A 477 -0.33 19.20 11.16
CA PRO A 477 -1.58 19.39 11.89
C PRO A 477 -1.68 18.50 13.14
N ASP A 478 -1.38 17.21 13.01
CA ASP A 478 -1.47 16.24 14.11
C ASP A 478 -0.37 16.44 15.14
N ALA A 479 0.83 16.82 14.72
CA ALA A 479 1.91 17.22 15.63
C ALA A 479 1.49 18.40 16.51
N ARG A 480 0.86 19.44 15.94
CA ARG A 480 0.34 20.58 16.70
C ARG A 480 -0.78 20.16 17.66
N ARG A 481 -1.68 19.28 17.23
CA ARG A 481 -2.76 18.74 18.06
C ARG A 481 -2.21 17.95 19.25
N ALA A 482 -1.24 17.06 19.02
CA ALA A 482 -0.57 16.30 20.07
C ALA A 482 0.16 17.21 21.07
N ALA A 483 0.90 18.21 20.57
CA ALA A 483 1.58 19.21 21.38
C ALA A 483 0.60 19.99 22.28
N ALA A 484 -0.55 20.40 21.74
CA ALA A 484 -1.57 21.13 22.47
C ALA A 484 -2.20 20.28 23.58
N LEU A 485 -2.54 19.01 23.30
CA LEU A 485 -3.05 18.08 24.31
C LEU A 485 -2.01 17.80 25.40
N LEU A 486 -0.74 17.61 25.01
CA LEU A 486 0.36 17.43 25.96
C LEU A 486 0.54 18.64 26.87
N ALA A 487 0.39 19.86 26.34
CA ALA A 487 0.42 21.08 27.13
C ALA A 487 -0.77 21.19 28.10
N ASP A 488 -1.98 20.80 27.70
CA ASP A 488 -3.16 20.76 28.58
C ASP A 488 -2.96 19.77 29.74
N VAL A 489 -2.44 18.58 29.46
CA VAL A 489 -2.09 17.58 30.50
C VAL A 489 -1.05 18.13 31.48
N ARG A 490 -0.04 18.88 31.00
CA ARG A 490 0.96 19.53 31.89
C ARG A 490 0.37 20.66 32.74
N ARG A 491 -0.66 21.35 32.24
CA ARG A 491 -1.33 22.45 32.96
C ARG A 491 -2.28 21.94 34.05
N ARG A 492 -2.97 20.82 33.81
CA ARG A 492 -3.89 20.19 34.77
C ARG A 492 -3.15 19.19 35.67
N ARG A 493 -2.47 19.71 36.69
CA ARG A 493 -1.82 18.90 37.73
C ARG A 493 -2.86 18.37 38.74
N PRO A 494 -2.54 17.36 39.58
CA PRO A 494 -3.51 16.76 40.50
C PRO A 494 -4.24 17.83 41.33
N GLY A 495 -5.58 17.78 41.32
CA GLY A 495 -6.42 18.72 42.05
C GLY A 495 -6.41 20.16 41.52
N GLY A 496 -5.98 20.42 40.28
CA GLY A 496 -5.98 21.78 39.70
C GLY A 496 -4.94 22.72 40.31
N LEU A 497 -3.94 22.16 40.99
CA LEU A 497 -2.88 22.93 41.64
C LEU A 497 -1.90 23.50 40.61
N THR A 498 -1.51 24.74 40.82
CA THR A 498 -0.42 25.40 40.09
C THR A 498 0.94 24.85 40.50
N GLU A 499 1.99 25.12 39.72
CA GLU A 499 3.37 24.74 40.08
C GLU A 499 3.76 25.24 41.47
N ARG A 500 3.41 26.48 41.78
CA ARG A 500 3.72 27.07 43.07
C ARG A 500 2.96 26.41 44.22
N GLU A 501 1.70 26.06 44.00
CA GLU A 501 0.88 25.36 44.98
C GLU A 501 1.37 23.93 45.24
N ILE A 502 1.89 23.24 44.22
CA ILE A 502 2.53 21.92 44.40
C ILE A 502 3.83 22.03 45.19
N GLN A 503 4.68 23.03 44.91
CA GLN A 503 5.89 23.26 45.70
C GLN A 503 5.56 23.50 47.17
N VAL A 504 4.54 24.33 47.45
CA VAL A 504 4.05 24.56 48.83
C VAL A 504 3.53 23.25 49.44
N LEU A 505 2.71 22.50 48.71
CA LEU A 505 2.13 21.24 49.18
C LEU A 505 3.19 20.17 49.49
N ARG A 506 4.25 20.06 48.66
CA ARG A 506 5.40 19.18 48.89
C ARG A 506 6.12 19.49 50.19
N LEU A 507 6.47 20.76 50.39
CA LEU A 507 7.16 21.18 51.61
C LEU A 507 6.29 20.99 52.85
N VAL A 508 4.98 21.22 52.73
CA VAL A 508 4.00 20.94 53.77
C VAL A 508 3.91 19.44 54.07
N ALA A 509 3.91 18.59 53.05
CA ALA A 509 3.90 17.13 53.20
C ALA A 509 5.19 16.59 53.81
N ALA A 510 6.33 17.24 53.55
CA ALA A 510 7.62 17.01 54.21
C ALA A 510 7.68 17.56 55.66
N GLY A 511 6.56 18.03 56.22
CA GLY A 511 6.47 18.49 57.60
C GLY A 511 7.01 19.89 57.86
N ARG A 512 7.35 20.68 56.83
CA ARG A 512 7.81 22.08 57.01
C ARG A 512 6.69 22.94 57.56
N THR A 513 7.01 23.90 58.42
CA THR A 513 6.07 24.94 58.91
C THR A 513 5.89 26.05 57.87
N ASN A 514 4.85 26.88 57.96
CA ASN A 514 4.65 28.00 57.01
C ASN A 514 5.85 28.95 56.96
N ARG A 515 6.51 29.19 58.11
CA ARG A 515 7.76 29.96 58.21
C ARG A 515 8.92 29.32 57.45
N ALA A 516 9.08 28.00 57.57
CA ALA A 516 10.12 27.27 56.84
C ALA A 516 9.85 27.26 55.33
N VAL A 517 8.60 27.05 54.92
CA VAL A 517 8.18 27.14 53.51
C VAL A 517 8.42 28.55 52.95
N ALA A 518 8.09 29.60 53.72
CA ALA A 518 8.29 30.99 53.34
C ALA A 518 9.78 31.32 53.11
N ALA A 519 10.64 30.86 54.01
CA ALA A 519 12.08 31.03 53.90
C ALA A 519 12.66 30.28 52.69
N GLU A 520 12.28 29.03 52.49
CA GLU A 520 12.78 28.18 51.39
C GLU A 520 12.31 28.68 50.01
N LEU A 521 11.08 29.18 49.94
CA LEU A 521 10.49 29.66 48.70
C LEU A 521 10.70 31.16 48.46
N VAL A 522 11.37 31.88 49.37
CA VAL A 522 11.64 33.34 49.32
C VAL A 522 10.34 34.15 49.11
N ILE A 523 9.35 33.90 49.97
CA ILE A 523 8.05 34.58 49.98
C ILE A 523 7.61 34.87 51.43
N SER A 524 6.56 35.66 51.63
CA SER A 524 6.04 35.91 52.98
C SER A 524 5.23 34.73 53.53
N GLU A 525 5.18 34.57 54.85
CA GLU A 525 4.32 33.57 55.51
C GLU A 525 2.83 33.76 55.15
N HIS A 526 2.41 35.01 54.96
CA HIS A 526 1.06 35.34 54.51
C HIS A 526 0.77 34.80 53.10
N THR A 527 1.76 34.87 52.20
CA THR A 527 1.66 34.29 50.85
C THR A 527 1.55 32.76 50.90
N VAL A 528 2.29 32.10 51.80
CA VAL A 528 2.17 30.64 52.03
C VAL A 528 0.79 30.27 52.54
N ALA A 529 0.25 31.00 53.52
CA ALA A 529 -1.10 30.78 54.04
C ALA A 529 -2.18 30.93 52.95
N ARG A 530 -2.04 31.95 52.08
CA ARG A 530 -2.91 32.13 50.91
C ARG A 530 -2.82 30.96 49.92
N HIS A 531 -1.61 30.48 49.62
CA HIS A 531 -1.44 29.29 48.77
C HIS A 531 -2.09 28.06 49.40
N LEU A 532 -1.94 27.84 50.71
CA LEU A 532 -2.59 26.73 51.42
C LEU A 532 -4.12 26.81 51.38
N ASN A 533 -4.70 27.99 51.55
CA ASN A 533 -6.16 28.15 51.42
C ASN A 533 -6.64 27.84 50.00
N ASN A 534 -5.90 28.28 48.98
CA ASN A 534 -6.22 27.93 47.60
C ASN A 534 -6.05 26.43 47.34
N ILE A 535 -5.02 25.80 47.89
CA ILE A 535 -4.81 24.35 47.82
C ILE A 535 -5.98 23.62 48.48
N PHE A 536 -6.38 24.02 49.68
CA PHE A 536 -7.49 23.41 50.41
C PHE A 536 -8.80 23.51 49.63
N ALA A 537 -9.10 24.70 49.09
CA ALA A 537 -10.27 24.92 48.25
C ALA A 537 -10.24 24.09 46.95
N LYS A 538 -9.08 23.98 46.30
CA LYS A 538 -8.91 23.23 45.04
C LYS A 538 -8.93 21.72 45.23
N LEU A 539 -8.43 21.24 46.37
CA LEU A 539 -8.39 19.83 46.74
C LEU A 539 -9.66 19.36 47.45
N ASP A 540 -10.58 20.27 47.77
CA ASP A 540 -11.76 20.03 48.60
C ASP A 540 -11.41 19.36 49.95
N VAL A 541 -10.39 19.91 50.63
CA VAL A 541 -9.94 19.43 51.94
C VAL A 541 -9.95 20.57 52.96
N SER A 542 -10.28 20.25 54.20
CA SER A 542 -10.46 21.25 55.26
C SER A 542 -9.24 21.46 56.16
N SER A 543 -8.17 20.67 55.99
CA SER A 543 -7.03 20.72 56.90
C SER A 543 -5.68 20.42 56.24
N ARG A 544 -4.62 20.91 56.88
CA ARG A 544 -3.22 20.63 56.52
C ARG A 544 -2.91 19.13 56.51
N ALA A 545 -3.45 18.38 57.47
CA ALA A 545 -3.29 16.93 57.54
C ALA A 545 -3.97 16.24 56.35
N ALA A 546 -5.18 16.67 55.97
CA ALA A 546 -5.89 16.14 54.82
C ALA A 546 -5.18 16.47 53.48
N ALA A 547 -4.62 17.68 53.35
CA ALA A 547 -3.79 18.04 52.19
C ALA A 547 -2.48 17.24 52.13
N THR A 548 -1.85 16.98 53.27
CA THR A 548 -0.66 16.12 53.35
C THR A 548 -0.98 14.68 52.94
N ALA A 549 -2.09 14.13 53.44
CA ALA A 549 -2.57 12.81 53.03
C ALA A 549 -2.94 12.73 51.54
N TYR A 550 -3.48 13.83 50.98
CA TYR A 550 -3.66 13.95 49.53
C TYR A 550 -2.33 13.88 48.79
N ALA A 551 -1.32 14.63 49.25
CA ALA A 551 0.00 14.66 48.63
C ALA A 551 0.66 13.28 48.60
N PHE A 552 0.65 12.54 49.72
CA PHE A 552 1.17 11.17 49.77
C PHE A 552 0.41 10.20 48.85
N ARG A 553 -0.93 10.26 48.83
CA ARG A 553 -1.76 9.40 47.95
C ARG A 553 -1.54 9.61 46.46
N HIS A 554 -1.15 10.83 46.06
CA HIS A 554 -0.98 11.21 44.66
C HIS A 554 0.50 11.35 44.25
N GLY A 555 1.44 10.85 45.07
CA GLY A 555 2.88 10.89 44.75
C GLY A 555 3.47 12.31 44.68
N LEU A 556 2.91 13.23 45.46
CA LEU A 556 3.31 14.64 45.54
C LEU A 556 4.05 14.99 46.83
N ALA A 557 4.37 14.03 47.70
CA ALA A 557 5.10 14.26 48.94
C ALA A 557 6.61 14.22 48.76
#